data_AF-A0ABD5MXD7-F1
#
_entry.id   AF-A0ABD5MXD7-F1
#
_cell.length_a   1.000
_cell.length_b   1.000
_cell.length_c   1.000
_cell.angle_alpha   90.00
_cell.angle_beta   90.00
_cell.angle_gamma   90.00
#
_symmetry.space_group_name_H-M   'P 1'
#
loop_
_entity.id
_entity.type
_entity.pdbx_description
1 polymer ?
#
loop_
_entity_poly.entity_id
_entity_poly.type
_entity_poly.pdbx_seq_one_letter_code
_entity_poly.pdbx_strand_id
1 'polypeptide(L)'
;MAKNDEALLVNPSVEELEDRIVPLFLQHGTHHFASHTILQDGLNYFVMDGVGYIAFLDGKFGGTQAPLTLGPVCSEENLPDLILGFEEQIRKPIRYDPSFFYVDEPTARALHDLGYKVNQCGKTTTLDLTEWNTEGPLKGQLRRSRNKAQKEGITVEEVLMNDVNMGELQRTVDKWMDQKIAGGEEFHFLARPLVYGDELVKGDEGILMKRRDGLSSEGSPLVRKFIARDNQGEIIGVSVYDPIIKDGEIIGYIESIRRSSIQTAAGIQDVITLHAIDQFRSENRNFFSLGPSVLYKIDDKGEFDFDRFVQWNLEFSYRNWGQTVFNYATLAYHKSIFRGKEEQIYFASRKPGILSTNDLLAAYYATNIPLFGKLLKGWKEEGKNPYPHLGSELVRNNLFLGKPSNKVAIIDGDSKRRNEIANRLWKRYRVVEYNTSSYQGVGGAVRELTHDTAALVISSDISGESTLKGVRSLVERGEKKPIVLYGTVSKQPLDKIREAIGRSHVYQIASTDPKEVYFEVGIALQGPKR
;
A
#
# COMPACT_ATOMS: atom_id res chain seq x y z
N MET A 1 -3.31 26.26 -32.36
CA MET A 1 -3.49 26.05 -30.90
C MET A 1 -2.56 27.02 -30.21
N ALA A 2 -3.08 27.91 -29.37
CA ALA A 2 -2.22 28.67 -28.45
C ALA A 2 -1.43 27.63 -27.64
N LYS A 3 -0.10 27.78 -27.54
CA LYS A 3 0.64 27.01 -26.55
C LYS A 3 0.11 27.46 -25.20
N ASN A 4 -0.50 26.56 -24.45
CA ASN A 4 -0.79 26.84 -23.05
C ASN A 4 0.53 27.12 -22.35
N ASP A 5 0.57 28.14 -21.50
CA ASP A 5 1.78 28.43 -20.75
C ASP A 5 2.01 27.31 -19.73
N GLU A 6 3.17 26.67 -19.85
CA GLU A 6 3.63 25.60 -18.96
C GLU A 6 4.60 26.17 -17.93
N ALA A 7 4.50 25.72 -16.67
CA ALA A 7 5.45 26.10 -15.64
C ALA A 7 5.75 24.97 -14.66
N LEU A 8 6.98 24.97 -14.15
CA LEU A 8 7.40 24.16 -13.02
C LEU A 8 7.53 25.07 -11.79
N LEU A 9 6.66 24.86 -10.81
CA LEU A 9 6.63 25.60 -9.54
C LEU A 9 7.33 24.77 -8.46
N VAL A 10 8.51 25.21 -8.05
CA VAL A 10 9.32 24.54 -7.01
C VAL A 10 9.22 25.32 -5.71
N ASN A 11 8.70 24.69 -4.66
CA ASN A 11 8.34 25.36 -3.40
C ASN A 11 7.50 26.64 -3.61
N PRO A 12 6.30 26.52 -4.23
CA PRO A 12 5.50 27.70 -4.56
C PRO A 12 5.08 28.50 -3.33
N SER A 13 4.93 29.81 -3.53
CA SER A 13 4.28 30.69 -2.54
C SER A 13 2.77 30.41 -2.45
N VAL A 14 2.11 30.95 -1.43
CA VAL A 14 0.65 30.81 -1.28
C VAL A 14 -0.06 31.49 -2.45
N GLU A 15 0.41 32.67 -2.85
CA GLU A 15 -0.14 33.43 -3.97
C GLU A 15 -0.03 32.65 -5.29
N GLU A 16 1.10 31.98 -5.54
CA GLU A 16 1.25 31.12 -6.73
C GLU A 16 0.25 29.94 -6.74
N LEU A 17 -0.02 29.36 -5.56
CA LEU A 17 -1.02 28.30 -5.43
C LEU A 17 -2.44 28.84 -5.66
N GLU A 18 -2.77 29.98 -5.06
CA GLU A 18 -4.07 30.64 -5.21
C GLU A 18 -4.34 31.05 -6.65
N ASP A 19 -3.36 31.62 -7.33
CA ASP A 19 -3.52 32.13 -8.70
C ASP A 19 -3.57 31.00 -9.74
N ARG A 20 -2.76 29.95 -9.57
CA ARG A 20 -2.52 28.96 -10.64
C ARG A 20 -3.06 27.56 -10.34
N ILE A 21 -3.10 27.14 -9.08
CA ILE A 21 -3.48 25.76 -8.72
C ILE A 21 -4.94 25.70 -8.26
N VAL A 22 -5.37 26.61 -7.39
CA VAL A 22 -6.75 26.63 -6.86
C VAL A 22 -7.79 26.63 -7.98
N PRO A 23 -7.71 27.47 -9.04
CA PRO A 23 -8.72 27.46 -10.10
C PRO A 23 -8.82 26.12 -10.82
N LEU A 24 -7.69 25.46 -11.08
CA LEU A 24 -7.64 24.14 -11.72
C LEU A 24 -8.19 23.04 -10.79
N PHE A 25 -7.90 23.12 -9.49
CA PHE A 25 -8.45 22.21 -8.48
C PHE A 25 -9.97 22.36 -8.36
N LEU A 26 -10.50 23.59 -8.37
CA LEU A 26 -11.94 23.83 -8.34
C LEU A 26 -12.65 23.26 -9.58
N GLN A 27 -11.96 23.27 -10.72
CA GLN A 27 -12.51 22.72 -11.95
C GLN A 27 -12.44 21.19 -11.99
N HIS A 28 -11.33 20.59 -11.55
CA HIS A 28 -11.00 19.18 -11.82
C HIS A 28 -10.70 18.31 -10.58
N GLY A 29 -10.98 18.79 -9.36
CA GLY A 29 -10.61 18.17 -8.08
C GLY A 29 -11.43 16.93 -7.68
N THR A 30 -11.69 16.01 -8.61
CA THR A 30 -12.64 14.89 -8.43
C THR A 30 -12.01 13.58 -7.95
N HIS A 31 -10.72 13.35 -8.21
CA HIS A 31 -10.07 12.09 -7.81
C HIS A 31 -9.80 12.07 -6.30
N HIS A 32 -9.70 10.87 -5.71
CA HIS A 32 -9.64 10.66 -4.25
C HIS A 32 -8.46 11.37 -3.54
N PHE A 33 -7.42 11.76 -4.26
CA PHE A 33 -6.25 12.45 -3.69
C PHE A 33 -6.14 13.91 -4.14
N ALA A 34 -7.09 14.44 -4.91
CA ALA A 34 -7.01 15.79 -5.46
C ALA A 34 -6.79 16.83 -4.36
N SER A 35 -7.58 16.79 -3.29
CA SER A 35 -7.47 17.72 -2.17
C SER A 35 -6.13 17.54 -1.42
N HIS A 36 -5.57 16.32 -1.39
CA HIS A 36 -4.25 16.10 -0.78
C HIS A 36 -3.14 16.80 -1.57
N THR A 37 -3.29 16.91 -2.89
CA THR A 37 -2.30 17.58 -3.75
C THR A 37 -2.20 19.08 -3.47
N ILE A 38 -3.21 19.69 -2.85
CA ILE A 38 -3.28 21.14 -2.64
C ILE A 38 -3.17 21.53 -1.15
N LEU A 39 -3.72 20.70 -0.26
CA LEU A 39 -3.77 20.93 1.19
C LEU A 39 -2.48 20.53 1.93
N GLN A 40 -1.55 19.87 1.25
CA GLN A 40 -0.28 19.46 1.86
C GLN A 40 0.85 20.43 1.54
N ASP A 41 1.64 20.76 2.56
CA ASP A 41 2.84 21.57 2.41
C ASP A 41 3.96 20.83 1.66
N GLY A 42 4.93 21.56 1.12
CA GLY A 42 6.18 20.98 0.62
C GLY A 42 6.11 20.25 -0.73
N LEU A 43 4.97 20.27 -1.42
CA LEU A 43 4.85 19.74 -2.78
C LEU A 43 5.35 20.76 -3.83
N ASN A 44 5.94 20.23 -4.90
CA ASN A 44 6.21 20.96 -6.14
C ASN A 44 5.09 20.69 -7.15
N TYR A 45 4.94 21.56 -8.15
CA TYR A 45 3.85 21.45 -9.13
C TYR A 45 4.37 21.65 -10.54
N PHE A 46 3.87 20.85 -11.47
CA PHE A 46 3.86 21.20 -12.87
C PHE A 46 2.46 21.66 -13.24
N VAL A 47 2.37 22.79 -13.93
CA VAL A 47 1.11 23.43 -14.31
C VAL A 47 1.10 23.65 -15.81
N MET A 48 -0.03 23.31 -16.43
CA MET A 48 -0.37 23.71 -17.78
C MET A 48 -1.64 24.55 -17.69
N ASP A 49 -1.50 25.86 -17.89
CA ASP A 49 -2.58 26.82 -17.64
C ASP A 49 -3.81 26.48 -18.50
N GLY A 50 -4.99 26.48 -17.87
CA GLY A 50 -6.26 26.09 -18.50
C GLY A 50 -6.44 24.59 -18.76
N VAL A 51 -5.46 23.75 -18.40
CA VAL A 51 -5.51 22.28 -18.62
C VAL A 51 -5.52 21.51 -17.31
N GLY A 52 -4.56 21.78 -16.42
CA GLY A 52 -4.41 21.04 -15.18
C GLY A 52 -3.02 21.10 -14.58
N TYR A 53 -2.81 20.32 -13.52
CA TYR A 53 -1.53 20.27 -12.82
C TYR A 53 -1.18 18.87 -12.29
N ILE A 54 0.11 18.66 -11.99
CA ILE A 54 0.63 17.47 -11.34
C ILE A 54 1.46 17.90 -10.13
N ALA A 55 1.04 17.46 -8.93
CA ALA A 55 1.79 17.68 -7.71
C ALA A 55 2.79 16.53 -7.45
N PHE A 56 4.01 16.87 -7.03
CA PHE A 56 5.09 15.91 -6.86
C PHE A 56 6.09 16.29 -5.77
N LEU A 57 6.86 15.29 -5.32
CA LEU A 57 8.05 15.45 -4.49
C LEU A 57 9.28 14.92 -5.21
N ASP A 58 10.44 15.52 -4.95
CA ASP A 58 11.72 14.94 -5.33
C ASP A 58 12.10 13.83 -4.34
N GLY A 59 11.68 12.60 -4.63
CA GLY A 59 12.01 11.42 -3.85
C GLY A 59 13.50 11.09 -3.94
N LYS A 60 14.14 10.88 -2.79
CA LYS A 60 15.55 10.48 -2.70
C LYS A 60 15.70 9.28 -1.79
N PHE A 61 16.10 8.14 -2.35
CA PHE A 61 16.37 6.93 -1.57
C PHE A 61 17.43 6.06 -2.23
N GLY A 62 18.41 5.59 -1.45
CA GLY A 62 19.43 4.65 -1.91
C GLY A 62 20.23 5.11 -3.14
N GLY A 63 20.46 6.42 -3.29
CA GLY A 63 21.14 7.01 -4.45
C GLY A 63 20.28 7.18 -5.71
N THR A 64 19.01 6.73 -5.67
CA THR A 64 18.02 7.03 -6.72
C THR A 64 17.32 8.35 -6.39
N GLN A 65 17.13 9.20 -7.40
CA GLN A 65 16.29 10.39 -7.32
C GLN A 65 15.14 10.24 -8.30
N ALA A 66 13.92 10.53 -7.88
CA ALA A 66 12.76 10.39 -8.75
C ALA A 66 11.66 11.34 -8.33
N PRO A 67 10.99 12.03 -9.26
CA PRO A 67 9.73 12.67 -8.97
C PRO A 67 8.71 11.61 -8.57
N LEU A 68 8.20 11.73 -7.35
CA LEU A 68 7.11 10.93 -6.82
C LEU A 68 5.84 11.78 -6.94
N THR A 69 4.91 11.35 -7.79
CA THR A 69 3.71 12.13 -8.10
C THR A 69 2.49 11.51 -7.43
N LEU A 70 1.53 12.36 -7.08
CA LEU A 70 0.16 11.94 -6.84
C LEU A 70 -0.64 12.01 -8.16
N GLY A 71 -1.94 11.67 -8.12
CA GLY A 71 -2.81 11.77 -9.30
C GLY A 71 -2.79 13.16 -9.96
N PRO A 72 -2.69 13.25 -11.30
CA PRO A 72 -2.91 14.49 -12.04
C PRO A 72 -4.31 15.06 -11.81
N VAL A 73 -4.42 16.39 -11.82
CA VAL A 73 -5.69 17.11 -11.69
C VAL A 73 -5.99 17.82 -13.00
N CYS A 74 -6.82 17.19 -13.84
CA CYS A 74 -7.29 17.68 -15.14
C CYS A 74 -8.54 16.91 -15.60
N SER A 75 -9.10 17.29 -16.75
CA SER A 75 -10.08 16.43 -17.44
C SER A 75 -9.42 15.16 -17.99
N GLU A 76 -10.18 14.08 -18.14
CA GLU A 76 -9.66 12.79 -18.63
C GLU A 76 -9.05 12.89 -20.03
N GLU A 77 -9.64 13.72 -20.90
CA GLU A 77 -9.15 13.98 -22.26
C GLU A 77 -7.76 14.64 -22.29
N ASN A 78 -7.41 15.38 -21.24
CA ASN A 78 -6.16 16.12 -21.13
C ASN A 78 -5.06 15.35 -20.38
N LEU A 79 -5.37 14.17 -19.81
CA LEU A 79 -4.39 13.36 -19.07
C LEU A 79 -3.12 13.07 -19.89
N PRO A 80 -3.20 12.62 -21.17
CA PRO A 80 -2.00 12.31 -21.94
C PRO A 80 -1.10 13.53 -22.14
N ASP A 81 -1.68 14.67 -22.53
CA ASP A 81 -0.94 15.91 -22.81
C ASP A 81 -0.30 16.47 -21.54
N LEU A 82 -1.02 16.46 -20.41
CA LEU A 82 -0.50 16.92 -19.12
C LEU A 82 0.66 16.04 -18.63
N ILE A 83 0.54 14.71 -18.73
CA ILE A 83 1.59 13.77 -18.34
C ILE A 83 2.83 13.95 -19.23
N LEU A 84 2.65 14.07 -20.54
CA LEU A 84 3.76 14.27 -21.48
C LEU A 84 4.47 15.60 -21.27
N GLY A 85 3.73 16.69 -21.04
CA GLY A 85 4.30 18.00 -20.71
C GLY A 85 5.13 17.95 -19.43
N PHE A 86 4.61 17.32 -18.38
CA PHE A 86 5.33 17.12 -17.13
C PHE A 86 6.63 16.35 -17.32
N GLU A 87 6.57 15.24 -18.05
CA GLU A 87 7.72 14.42 -18.36
C GLU A 87 8.79 15.21 -19.14
N GLU A 88 8.39 16.04 -20.10
CA GLU A 88 9.33 16.87 -20.86
C GLU A 88 10.06 17.87 -19.94
N GLN A 89 9.33 18.53 -19.04
CA GLN A 89 9.92 19.52 -18.12
C GLN A 89 10.84 18.88 -17.08
N ILE A 90 10.49 17.70 -16.55
CA ILE A 90 11.25 17.01 -15.50
C ILE A 90 12.45 16.24 -16.04
N ARG A 91 12.38 15.71 -17.27
CA ARG A 91 13.52 15.00 -17.88
C ARG A 91 14.67 15.93 -18.25
N LYS A 92 14.40 17.20 -18.55
CA LYS A 92 15.41 18.24 -18.86
C LYS A 92 16.46 18.39 -17.74
N PRO A 93 16.09 18.45 -16.45
CA PRO A 93 17.06 18.55 -15.35
C PRO A 93 17.48 17.22 -14.68
N ILE A 94 16.61 16.20 -14.54
CA ILE A 94 16.77 15.15 -13.50
C ILE A 94 17.13 13.75 -14.04
N ARG A 95 16.99 13.45 -15.35
CA ARG A 95 17.31 12.14 -15.97
C ARG A 95 16.61 10.90 -15.36
N TYR A 96 15.51 11.05 -14.63
CA TYR A 96 14.73 9.91 -14.11
C TYR A 96 13.25 10.02 -14.48
N ASP A 97 12.64 8.87 -14.81
CA ASP A 97 11.20 8.79 -15.04
C ASP A 97 10.42 8.99 -13.73
N PRO A 98 9.32 9.76 -13.76
CA PRO A 98 8.46 9.93 -12.59
C PRO A 98 7.70 8.63 -12.29
N SER A 99 7.32 8.45 -11.03
CA SER A 99 6.45 7.36 -10.59
C SER A 99 5.19 7.93 -9.94
N PHE A 100 4.04 7.33 -10.29
CA PHE A 100 2.71 7.83 -9.92
C PHE A 100 2.09 6.94 -8.84
N PHE A 101 1.61 7.59 -7.77
CA PHE A 101 1.08 6.92 -6.59
C PHE A 101 -0.41 7.20 -6.42
N TYR A 102 -1.14 6.14 -6.08
CA TYR A 102 -2.56 6.15 -5.76
C TYR A 102 -3.44 6.84 -6.79
N VAL A 103 -3.12 6.60 -8.07
CA VAL A 103 -3.91 7.12 -9.18
C VAL A 103 -5.17 6.28 -9.39
N ASP A 104 -6.20 6.91 -9.92
CA ASP A 104 -7.45 6.24 -10.30
C ASP A 104 -7.33 5.53 -11.66
N GLU A 105 -8.39 4.84 -12.06
CA GLU A 105 -8.40 4.04 -13.28
C GLU A 105 -8.21 4.87 -14.57
N PRO A 106 -8.84 6.06 -14.76
CA PRO A 106 -8.60 6.87 -15.96
C PRO A 106 -7.13 7.28 -16.08
N THR A 107 -6.52 7.73 -15.00
CA THR A 107 -5.08 8.07 -14.96
C THR A 107 -4.21 6.84 -15.23
N ALA A 108 -4.53 5.70 -14.60
CA ALA A 108 -3.80 4.45 -14.80
C ALA A 108 -3.82 4.00 -16.27
N ARG A 109 -4.97 4.15 -16.94
CA ARG A 109 -5.12 3.85 -18.37
C ARG A 109 -4.29 4.77 -19.25
N ALA A 110 -4.33 6.08 -19.01
CA ALA A 110 -3.50 7.04 -19.73
C ALA A 110 -2.00 6.73 -19.56
N LEU A 111 -1.56 6.41 -18.34
CA LEU A 111 -0.18 6.02 -18.06
C LEU A 111 0.21 4.72 -18.76
N HIS A 112 -0.65 3.70 -18.71
CA HIS A 112 -0.43 2.44 -19.41
C HIS A 112 -0.24 2.65 -20.93
N ASP A 113 -1.09 3.46 -21.54
CA ASP A 113 -1.01 3.76 -22.98
C ASP A 113 0.26 4.55 -23.34
N LEU A 114 0.80 5.32 -22.38
CA LEU A 114 2.11 5.98 -22.47
C LEU A 114 3.30 5.05 -22.13
N GLY A 115 3.06 3.75 -21.94
CA GLY A 115 4.09 2.73 -21.72
C GLY A 115 4.56 2.57 -20.27
N TYR A 116 3.79 3.05 -19.30
CA TYR A 116 4.02 2.72 -17.90
C TYR A 116 3.57 1.29 -17.59
N LYS A 117 4.30 0.63 -16.68
CA LYS A 117 3.74 -0.51 -15.97
C LYS A 117 2.83 -0.01 -14.86
N VAL A 118 1.66 -0.61 -14.75
CA VAL A 118 0.62 -0.20 -13.80
C VAL A 118 0.28 -1.37 -12.91
N ASN A 119 0.49 -1.20 -11.62
CA ASN A 119 0.20 -2.19 -10.59
C ASN A 119 -0.94 -1.71 -9.69
N GLN A 120 -1.87 -2.58 -9.38
CA GLN A 120 -2.82 -2.37 -8.31
C GLN A 120 -2.10 -2.19 -6.97
N CYS A 121 -2.47 -1.16 -6.21
CA CYS A 121 -1.81 -0.84 -4.94
C CYS A 121 -2.76 -0.55 -3.77
N GLY A 122 -4.05 -0.88 -3.91
CA GLY A 122 -5.05 -0.77 -2.84
C GLY A 122 -6.43 -0.43 -3.39
N LYS A 123 -7.38 -0.10 -2.51
CA LYS A 123 -8.72 0.31 -2.94
C LYS A 123 -9.23 1.54 -2.23
N THR A 124 -9.96 2.41 -2.90
CA THR A 124 -10.76 3.44 -2.23
C THR A 124 -12.16 2.89 -1.97
N THR A 125 -12.82 3.38 -0.91
CA THR A 125 -14.20 2.99 -0.59
C THR A 125 -15.09 4.21 -0.61
N THR A 126 -16.12 4.17 -1.42
CA THR A 126 -17.01 5.29 -1.71
C THR A 126 -18.45 4.95 -1.32
N LEU A 127 -19.16 5.91 -0.74
CA LEU A 127 -20.59 5.83 -0.44
C LEU A 127 -21.35 6.78 -1.36
N ASP A 128 -22.41 6.27 -1.99
CA ASP A 128 -23.46 7.10 -2.57
C ASP A 128 -24.42 7.53 -1.45
N LEU A 129 -24.32 8.78 -1.04
CA LEU A 129 -25.07 9.33 0.08
C LEU A 129 -26.58 9.45 -0.19
N THR A 130 -27.00 9.41 -1.45
CA THR A 130 -28.42 9.47 -1.82
C THR A 130 -29.15 8.18 -1.41
N GLU A 131 -28.49 7.03 -1.56
CA GLU A 131 -29.05 5.71 -1.26
C GLU A 131 -28.53 5.12 0.07
N TRP A 132 -27.40 5.61 0.58
CA TRP A 132 -26.73 4.98 1.71
C TRP A 132 -27.52 5.15 3.01
N ASN A 133 -27.61 4.07 3.79
CA ASN A 133 -28.18 4.09 5.14
C ASN A 133 -27.47 3.08 6.04
N THR A 134 -27.81 3.09 7.32
CA THR A 134 -27.28 2.15 8.31
C THR A 134 -28.13 0.90 8.49
N GLU A 135 -29.12 0.62 7.64
CA GLU A 135 -30.05 -0.51 7.80
C GLU A 135 -29.41 -1.87 7.49
N GLY A 136 -30.12 -2.95 7.83
CA GLY A 136 -29.74 -4.32 7.52
C GLY A 136 -28.69 -4.95 8.46
N PRO A 137 -28.50 -6.27 8.41
CA PRO A 137 -27.64 -7.00 9.34
C PRO A 137 -26.15 -6.70 9.14
N LEU A 138 -25.71 -6.48 7.89
CA LEU A 138 -24.30 -6.32 7.53
C LEU A 138 -23.66 -5.02 8.04
N LYS A 139 -24.48 -4.01 8.38
CA LYS A 139 -24.07 -2.71 8.96
C LYS A 139 -24.40 -2.60 10.46
N GLY A 140 -24.75 -3.72 11.10
CA GLY A 140 -25.16 -3.74 12.51
C GLY A 140 -24.11 -3.22 13.50
N GLN A 141 -22.83 -3.31 13.14
CA GLN A 141 -21.75 -2.74 13.95
C GLN A 141 -21.85 -1.22 14.07
N LEU A 142 -22.11 -0.51 12.97
CA LEU A 142 -22.22 0.95 12.95
C LEU A 142 -23.33 1.43 13.90
N ARG A 143 -24.50 0.77 13.84
CA ARG A 143 -25.62 1.07 14.76
C ARG A 143 -25.27 0.79 16.22
N ARG A 144 -24.57 -0.32 16.51
CA ARG A 144 -24.11 -0.62 17.87
C ARG A 144 -23.10 0.41 18.39
N SER A 145 -22.16 0.86 17.55
CA SER A 145 -21.21 1.92 17.90
C SER A 145 -21.96 3.22 18.24
N ARG A 146 -22.93 3.62 17.40
CA ARG A 146 -23.77 4.81 17.63
C ARG A 146 -24.57 4.71 18.93
N ASN A 147 -25.27 3.60 19.17
CA ASN A 147 -26.07 3.39 20.38
C ASN A 147 -25.21 3.36 21.65
N LYS A 148 -24.02 2.75 21.56
CA LYS A 148 -23.07 2.72 22.68
C LYS A 148 -22.59 4.13 23.02
N ALA A 149 -22.20 4.92 22.02
CA ALA A 149 -21.77 6.30 22.22
C ALA A 149 -22.86 7.16 22.88
N GLN A 150 -24.11 7.04 22.41
CA GLN A 150 -25.24 7.71 23.04
C GLN A 150 -25.44 7.31 24.51
N LYS A 151 -25.35 6.00 24.82
CA LYS A 151 -25.47 5.50 26.19
C LYS A 151 -24.34 6.01 27.11
N GLU A 152 -23.16 6.21 26.55
CA GLU A 152 -21.98 6.73 27.25
C GLU A 152 -21.96 8.27 27.32
N GLY A 153 -22.95 8.95 26.76
CA GLY A 153 -23.04 10.41 26.77
C GLY A 153 -22.03 11.10 25.85
N ILE A 154 -21.52 10.37 24.85
CA ILE A 154 -20.59 10.91 23.85
C ILE A 154 -21.36 11.79 22.87
N THR A 155 -20.82 12.98 22.61
CA THR A 155 -21.34 13.94 21.63
C THR A 155 -20.35 14.12 20.48
N VAL A 156 -20.85 14.43 19.29
CA VAL A 156 -20.05 14.77 18.11
C VAL A 156 -20.59 16.07 17.55
N GLU A 157 -19.70 16.98 17.22
CA GLU A 157 -20.02 18.29 16.66
C GLU A 157 -19.02 18.65 15.55
N GLU A 158 -19.51 19.32 14.51
CA GLU A 158 -18.66 20.06 13.59
C GLU A 158 -18.15 21.33 14.29
N VAL A 159 -16.88 21.66 14.08
CA VAL A 159 -16.24 22.81 14.72
C VAL A 159 -15.42 23.62 13.73
N LEU A 160 -15.45 24.94 13.91
CA LEU A 160 -14.40 25.81 13.41
C LEU A 160 -13.21 25.69 14.35
N MET A 161 -11.99 25.61 13.80
CA MET A 161 -10.81 25.41 14.65
C MET A 161 -10.62 26.57 15.63
N ASN A 162 -10.99 27.80 15.26
CA ASN A 162 -10.91 28.96 16.16
C ASN A 162 -11.77 28.82 17.44
N ASP A 163 -12.79 27.97 17.43
CA ASP A 163 -13.70 27.75 18.56
C ASP A 163 -13.25 26.56 19.44
N VAL A 164 -12.20 25.84 19.05
CA VAL A 164 -11.70 24.67 19.76
C VAL A 164 -10.58 25.05 20.72
N ASN A 165 -10.62 24.51 21.94
CA ASN A 165 -9.49 24.60 22.86
C ASN A 165 -8.28 23.85 22.29
N MET A 166 -7.33 24.59 21.70
CA MET A 166 -6.15 24.03 21.04
C MET A 166 -5.27 23.20 21.97
N GLY A 167 -5.09 23.62 23.22
CA GLY A 167 -4.29 22.89 24.19
C GLY A 167 -4.94 21.56 24.60
N GLU A 168 -6.26 21.47 24.55
CA GLU A 168 -6.99 20.21 24.74
C GLU A 168 -6.85 19.30 23.52
N LEU A 169 -7.11 19.82 22.32
CA LEU A 169 -7.03 19.06 21.07
C LEU A 169 -5.62 18.49 20.85
N GLN A 170 -4.58 19.30 21.04
CA GLN A 170 -3.18 18.87 20.92
C GLN A 170 -2.86 17.74 21.90
N ARG A 171 -3.25 17.85 23.18
CA ARG A 171 -3.06 16.77 24.17
C ARG A 171 -3.73 15.46 23.74
N THR A 172 -4.91 15.52 23.13
CA THR A 172 -5.61 14.33 22.64
C THR A 172 -4.93 13.74 21.40
N VAL A 173 -4.44 14.58 20.49
CA VAL A 173 -3.68 14.14 19.31
C VAL A 173 -2.33 13.54 19.74
N ASP A 174 -1.61 14.16 20.66
CA ASP A 174 -0.33 13.66 21.19
C ASP A 174 -0.48 12.28 21.83
N LYS A 175 -1.53 12.10 22.66
CA LYS A 175 -1.87 10.77 23.22
C LYS A 175 -2.11 9.73 22.14
N TRP A 176 -2.73 10.11 21.03
CA TRP A 176 -2.90 9.21 19.89
C TRP A 176 -1.57 8.94 19.16
N MET A 177 -0.74 9.96 18.96
CA MET A 177 0.58 9.85 18.33
C MET A 177 1.49 8.89 19.09
N ASP A 178 1.51 8.97 20.43
CA ASP A 178 2.27 8.08 21.31
C ASP A 178 1.89 6.60 21.14
N GLN A 179 0.61 6.36 20.79
CA GLN A 179 0.05 5.02 20.63
C GLN A 179 -0.01 4.57 19.16
N LYS A 180 0.39 5.43 18.22
CA LYS A 180 0.39 5.16 16.78
C LYS A 180 1.40 4.06 16.45
N ILE A 181 0.92 3.00 15.79
CA ILE A 181 1.77 1.87 15.35
C ILE A 181 2.93 2.33 14.47
N ALA A 182 2.77 3.41 13.70
CA ALA A 182 3.80 3.96 12.83
C ALA A 182 4.78 4.95 13.51
N GLY A 183 4.58 5.30 14.79
CA GLY A 183 5.50 6.14 15.60
C GLY A 183 5.00 7.57 15.80
N GLY A 184 5.72 8.36 16.61
CA GLY A 184 5.29 9.70 17.04
C GLY A 184 5.38 10.83 16.00
N GLU A 185 5.74 10.52 14.75
CA GLU A 185 5.82 11.50 13.66
C GLU A 185 4.56 11.47 12.79
N GLU A 186 4.15 12.65 12.32
CA GLU A 186 3.04 12.78 11.39
C GLU A 186 3.41 12.28 9.99
N PHE A 187 2.42 11.72 9.29
CA PHE A 187 2.65 11.30 7.90
C PHE A 187 2.73 12.49 6.97
N HIS A 188 3.48 12.30 5.89
CA HIS A 188 3.63 13.25 4.81
C HIS A 188 3.58 12.53 3.45
N PHE A 189 3.40 13.27 2.37
CA PHE A 189 3.29 12.80 0.98
C PHE A 189 2.05 11.94 0.71
N LEU A 190 2.07 10.67 1.11
CA LEU A 190 1.01 9.67 0.87
C LEU A 190 -0.18 9.80 1.83
N ALA A 191 -0.02 10.59 2.89
CA ALA A 191 -1.05 11.05 3.80
C ALA A 191 -0.61 12.42 4.35
N ARG A 192 -1.56 13.31 4.64
CA ARG A 192 -1.28 14.68 5.10
C ARG A 192 -1.33 14.82 6.63
N PRO A 193 -0.53 15.73 7.23
CA PRO A 193 -0.57 16.01 8.66
C PRO A 193 -1.84 16.78 9.06
N LEU A 194 -2.21 16.71 10.35
CA LEU A 194 -3.30 17.53 10.90
C LEU A 194 -2.90 19.01 10.93
N VAL A 195 -3.76 19.86 10.37
CA VAL A 195 -3.64 21.32 10.45
C VAL A 195 -4.63 21.84 11.49
N TYR A 196 -4.11 22.62 12.45
CA TYR A 196 -4.86 23.17 13.59
C TYR A 196 -5.56 24.51 13.30
N GLY A 197 -5.58 24.95 12.04
CA GLY A 197 -6.32 26.14 11.57
C GLY A 197 -7.27 25.79 10.42
N ASP A 198 -8.08 26.75 9.99
CA ASP A 198 -8.85 26.60 8.74
C ASP A 198 -7.90 26.59 7.54
N GLU A 199 -8.21 25.81 6.51
CA GLU A 199 -7.28 25.52 5.40
C GLU A 199 -7.74 26.18 4.09
N LEU A 200 -8.78 25.64 3.44
CA LEU A 200 -9.43 26.31 2.30
C LEU A 200 -10.65 27.07 2.80
N VAL A 201 -10.74 28.36 2.49
CA VAL A 201 -11.83 29.23 2.94
C VAL A 201 -12.48 29.92 1.75
N LYS A 202 -13.80 29.85 1.65
CA LYS A 202 -14.56 30.64 0.68
C LYS A 202 -14.83 32.03 1.27
N GLY A 203 -14.15 33.04 0.74
CA GLY A 203 -14.41 34.46 1.03
C GLY A 203 -15.27 35.12 -0.06
N ASP A 204 -15.47 36.43 0.06
CA ASP A 204 -16.29 37.22 -0.88
C ASP A 204 -15.67 37.32 -2.28
N GLU A 205 -14.33 37.30 -2.38
CA GLU A 205 -13.59 37.44 -3.64
C GLU A 205 -13.19 36.09 -4.28
N GLY A 206 -13.47 34.95 -3.63
CA GLY A 206 -13.09 33.64 -4.14
C GLY A 206 -12.73 32.63 -3.05
N ILE A 207 -12.01 31.57 -3.43
CA ILE A 207 -11.50 30.55 -2.50
C ILE A 207 -10.03 30.84 -2.22
N LEU A 208 -9.72 31.04 -0.94
CA LEU A 208 -8.39 31.39 -0.44
C LEU A 208 -7.76 30.22 0.31
N MET A 209 -6.43 30.15 0.23
CA MET A 209 -5.56 29.25 0.97
C MET A 209 -5.11 29.91 2.27
N LYS A 210 -5.49 29.37 3.43
CA LYS A 210 -4.90 29.73 4.72
C LYS A 210 -3.83 28.72 5.11
N ARG A 211 -2.57 29.16 5.21
CA ARG A 211 -1.51 28.36 5.83
C ARG A 211 -1.02 28.98 7.14
N ARG A 212 -1.28 28.23 8.22
CA ARG A 212 -0.53 28.17 9.49
C ARG A 212 -0.48 29.41 10.40
N ASP A 213 -0.78 30.61 9.94
CA ASP A 213 -0.65 31.84 10.73
C ASP A 213 -1.93 32.25 11.49
N GLY A 214 -3.02 31.51 11.32
CA GLY A 214 -4.09 31.36 12.31
C GLY A 214 -4.49 32.65 13.01
N LEU A 215 -5.21 33.52 12.33
CA LEU A 215 -6.33 34.33 12.86
C LEU A 215 -6.80 35.30 11.77
N SER A 216 -8.01 35.11 11.26
CA SER A 216 -8.91 36.19 10.84
C SER A 216 -10.21 35.61 10.29
N SER A 217 -11.29 36.29 10.65
CA SER A 217 -12.69 36.02 10.41
C SER A 217 -13.15 36.50 9.04
N GLU A 218 -13.92 35.63 8.39
CA GLU A 218 -14.90 35.80 7.28
C GLU A 218 -14.69 34.72 6.21
N GLY A 219 -15.73 33.89 6.03
CA GLY A 219 -15.76 32.79 5.07
C GLY A 219 -16.02 31.41 5.69
N SER A 220 -16.62 30.51 4.91
CA SER A 220 -16.90 29.13 5.34
C SER A 220 -15.74 28.22 4.95
N PRO A 221 -15.13 27.47 5.89
CA PRO A 221 -14.06 26.54 5.56
C PRO A 221 -14.61 25.39 4.71
N LEU A 222 -13.88 25.05 3.64
CA LEU A 222 -14.23 23.93 2.77
C LEU A 222 -13.72 22.60 3.35
N VAL A 223 -12.66 22.63 4.15
CA VAL A 223 -12.21 21.47 4.93
C VAL A 223 -13.01 21.41 6.22
N ARG A 224 -13.70 20.29 6.45
CA ARG A 224 -14.65 20.15 7.56
C ARG A 224 -14.05 19.31 8.68
N LYS A 225 -14.24 19.76 9.92
CA LYS A 225 -13.60 19.18 11.09
C LYS A 225 -14.65 18.84 12.12
N PHE A 226 -14.58 17.62 12.63
CA PHE A 226 -15.52 17.09 13.60
C PHE A 226 -14.74 16.63 14.82
N ILE A 227 -15.22 16.98 16.00
CA ILE A 227 -14.67 16.49 17.28
C ILE A 227 -15.71 15.65 18.00
N ALA A 228 -15.24 14.66 18.73
CA ALA A 228 -16.05 13.92 19.68
C ALA A 228 -15.65 14.28 21.10
N ARG A 229 -16.66 14.49 21.96
CA ARG A 229 -16.49 14.76 23.39
C ARG A 229 -17.13 13.66 24.23
N ASP A 230 -16.49 13.29 25.33
CA ASP A 230 -17.09 12.39 26.32
C ASP A 230 -18.12 13.10 27.21
N ASN A 231 -18.67 12.38 28.19
CA ASN A 231 -19.66 12.93 29.11
C ASN A 231 -19.08 13.90 30.15
N GLN A 232 -17.76 14.07 30.20
CA GLN A 232 -17.09 15.14 30.96
C GLN A 232 -16.81 16.38 30.10
N GLY A 233 -17.04 16.30 28.79
CA GLY A 233 -16.79 17.38 27.83
C GLY A 233 -15.39 17.34 27.23
N GLU A 234 -14.56 16.33 27.54
CA GLU A 234 -13.18 16.24 27.05
C GLU A 234 -13.15 15.72 25.60
N ILE A 235 -12.28 16.29 24.77
CA ILE A 235 -12.05 15.84 23.39
C ILE A 235 -11.43 14.46 23.39
N ILE A 236 -12.13 13.48 22.83
CA ILE A 236 -11.69 12.08 22.72
C ILE A 236 -11.41 11.65 21.28
N GLY A 237 -11.76 12.47 20.29
CA GLY A 237 -11.40 12.23 18.90
C GLY A 237 -11.64 13.43 18.00
N VAL A 238 -10.96 13.43 16.85
CA VAL A 238 -11.10 14.39 15.77
C VAL A 238 -11.02 13.66 14.42
N SER A 239 -11.86 14.09 13.47
CA SER A 239 -11.78 13.70 12.07
C SER A 239 -11.83 14.91 11.16
N VAL A 240 -11.12 14.84 10.03
CA VAL A 240 -11.03 15.89 9.03
C VAL A 240 -11.46 15.35 7.68
N TYR A 241 -12.32 16.10 7.01
CA TYR A 241 -12.93 15.75 5.74
C TYR A 241 -12.59 16.81 4.68
N ASP A 242 -11.87 16.40 3.64
CA ASP A 242 -11.46 17.31 2.57
C ASP A 242 -12.51 17.33 1.45
N PRO A 243 -12.73 18.49 0.80
CA PRO A 243 -13.76 18.61 -0.22
C PRO A 243 -13.33 17.90 -1.51
N ILE A 244 -14.29 17.25 -2.16
CA ILE A 244 -14.18 16.76 -3.54
C ILE A 244 -14.99 17.72 -4.40
N ILE A 245 -14.33 18.33 -5.38
CA ILE A 245 -14.87 19.47 -6.12
C ILE A 245 -14.87 19.16 -7.61
N LYS A 246 -15.94 19.59 -8.28
CA LYS A 246 -16.06 19.52 -9.74
C LYS A 246 -16.77 20.78 -10.23
N ASP A 247 -16.24 21.43 -11.25
CA ASP A 247 -16.88 22.60 -11.88
C ASP A 247 -17.25 23.69 -10.86
N GLY A 248 -16.40 23.91 -9.85
CA GLY A 248 -16.60 24.86 -8.76
C GLY A 248 -17.54 24.41 -7.64
N GLU A 249 -18.17 23.24 -7.76
CA GLU A 249 -19.15 22.72 -6.79
C GLU A 249 -18.60 21.57 -5.95
N ILE A 250 -18.90 21.60 -4.64
CA ILE A 250 -18.56 20.49 -3.74
C ILE A 250 -19.54 19.34 -3.95
N ILE A 251 -19.07 18.29 -4.61
CA ILE A 251 -19.85 17.08 -4.90
C ILE A 251 -19.81 16.06 -3.76
N GLY A 252 -18.82 16.18 -2.87
CA GLY A 252 -18.63 15.26 -1.76
C GLY A 252 -17.43 15.58 -0.89
N TYR A 253 -17.10 14.63 -0.01
CA TYR A 253 -15.96 14.74 0.91
C TYR A 253 -15.20 13.43 1.01
N ILE A 254 -13.89 13.52 1.30
CA ILE A 254 -13.05 12.38 1.66
C ILE A 254 -12.61 12.45 3.12
N GLU A 255 -12.69 11.34 3.84
CA GLU A 255 -12.04 11.20 5.16
C GLU A 255 -10.51 11.18 4.99
N SER A 256 -9.86 12.28 5.36
CA SER A 256 -8.41 12.45 5.21
C SER A 256 -7.66 12.16 6.51
N ILE A 257 -8.20 12.61 7.64
CA ILE A 257 -7.53 12.51 8.95
C ILE A 257 -8.48 11.95 9.98
N ARG A 258 -7.97 11.03 10.79
CA ARG A 258 -8.66 10.45 11.94
C ARG A 258 -7.70 10.31 13.11
N ARG A 259 -8.06 10.86 14.27
CA ARG A 259 -7.29 10.76 15.51
C ARG A 259 -8.26 10.53 16.66
N SER A 260 -8.00 9.56 17.52
CA SER A 260 -8.86 9.32 18.70
C SER A 260 -8.10 8.62 19.80
N SER A 261 -8.37 8.97 21.05
CA SER A 261 -7.81 8.27 22.19
C SER A 261 -8.17 6.77 22.12
N ILE A 262 -7.16 5.90 22.16
CA ILE A 262 -7.37 4.44 22.10
C ILE A 262 -8.00 3.94 23.41
N GLN A 263 -7.88 4.71 24.49
CA GLN A 263 -8.43 4.38 25.81
C GLN A 263 -9.95 4.55 25.88
N THR A 264 -10.54 5.36 25.00
CA THR A 264 -11.96 5.69 24.99
C THR A 264 -12.69 4.92 23.90
N ALA A 265 -13.70 4.14 24.31
CA ALA A 265 -14.73 3.47 23.53
C ALA A 265 -14.36 3.03 22.09
N ALA A 266 -14.12 1.73 21.92
CA ALA A 266 -14.08 1.11 20.58
C ALA A 266 -15.26 1.58 19.72
N GLY A 267 -14.96 2.15 18.55
CA GLY A 267 -15.95 2.65 17.59
C GLY A 267 -16.12 4.17 17.53
N ILE A 268 -15.38 4.97 18.31
CA ILE A 268 -15.52 6.45 18.29
C ILE A 268 -15.36 7.06 16.89
N GLN A 269 -14.40 6.57 16.11
CA GLN A 269 -14.19 7.02 14.74
C GLN A 269 -15.38 6.68 13.82
N ASP A 270 -15.98 5.51 14.01
CA ASP A 270 -17.18 5.14 13.27
C ASP A 270 -18.32 6.10 13.63
N VAL A 271 -18.42 6.53 14.90
CA VAL A 271 -19.44 7.48 15.36
C VAL A 271 -19.24 8.87 14.76
N ILE A 272 -18.00 9.37 14.72
CA ILE A 272 -17.69 10.66 14.07
C ILE A 272 -18.04 10.60 12.58
N THR A 273 -17.61 9.54 11.89
CA THR A 273 -17.89 9.32 10.47
C THR A 273 -19.39 9.27 10.20
N LEU A 274 -20.14 8.56 11.06
CA LEU A 274 -21.60 8.46 10.96
C LEU A 274 -22.29 9.82 11.12
N HIS A 275 -21.79 10.67 12.02
CA HIS A 275 -22.32 12.03 12.21
C HIS A 275 -22.02 12.91 11.00
N ALA A 276 -20.78 12.88 10.49
CA ALA A 276 -20.39 13.61 9.29
C ALA A 276 -21.23 13.19 8.07
N ILE A 277 -21.48 11.89 7.88
CA ILE A 277 -22.36 11.38 6.83
C ILE A 277 -23.78 11.93 6.99
N ASP A 278 -24.36 11.88 8.20
CA ASP A 278 -25.71 12.37 8.45
C ASP A 278 -25.83 13.88 8.13
N GLN A 279 -24.79 14.67 8.43
CA GLN A 279 -24.73 16.09 8.08
C GLN A 279 -24.52 16.34 6.58
N PHE A 280 -23.61 15.64 5.92
CA PHE A 280 -23.38 15.82 4.47
C PHE A 280 -24.62 15.43 3.66
N ARG A 281 -25.39 14.46 4.15
CA ARG A 281 -26.68 14.11 3.57
C ARG A 281 -27.74 15.20 3.73
N SER A 282 -27.84 15.83 4.91
CA SER A 282 -28.80 16.93 5.11
C SER A 282 -28.48 18.15 4.23
N GLU A 283 -27.21 18.29 3.83
CA GLU A 283 -26.72 19.30 2.89
C GLU A 283 -26.77 18.86 1.41
N ASN A 284 -27.39 17.71 1.10
CA ASN A 284 -27.53 17.17 -0.26
C ASN A 284 -26.19 16.89 -0.97
N ARG A 285 -25.16 16.48 -0.22
CA ARG A 285 -23.94 15.93 -0.83
C ARG A 285 -24.21 14.50 -1.28
N ASN A 286 -23.79 14.17 -2.49
CA ASN A 286 -24.09 12.88 -3.12
C ASN A 286 -22.98 11.85 -2.86
N PHE A 287 -21.78 12.30 -2.55
CA PHE A 287 -20.59 11.44 -2.53
C PHE A 287 -19.82 11.55 -1.22
N PHE A 288 -19.40 10.42 -0.68
CA PHE A 288 -18.49 10.37 0.47
C PHE A 288 -17.45 9.28 0.29
N SER A 289 -16.18 9.64 0.29
CA SER A 289 -15.06 8.70 0.27
C SER A 289 -14.54 8.46 1.68
N LEU A 290 -14.42 7.19 2.05
CA LEU A 290 -13.69 6.76 3.24
C LEU A 290 -12.17 6.77 3.00
N GLY A 291 -11.72 7.19 1.81
CA GLY A 291 -10.33 7.23 1.41
C GLY A 291 -9.70 5.86 1.13
N PRO A 292 -8.38 5.81 0.87
CA PRO A 292 -7.67 4.62 0.42
C PRO A 292 -7.47 3.56 1.52
N SER A 293 -7.62 2.30 1.14
CA SER A 293 -7.15 1.10 1.83
C SER A 293 -5.91 0.62 1.09
N VAL A 294 -4.76 1.18 1.44
CA VAL A 294 -3.48 0.92 0.77
C VAL A 294 -3.10 -0.56 0.90
N LEU A 295 -2.60 -1.14 -0.19
CA LEU A 295 -2.18 -2.54 -0.38
C LEU A 295 -3.27 -3.59 -0.12
N TYR A 296 -4.52 -3.18 0.07
CA TYR A 296 -5.64 -4.08 0.31
C TYR A 296 -6.21 -4.62 -1.00
N LYS A 297 -6.47 -5.94 -1.05
CA LYS A 297 -7.08 -6.63 -2.22
C LYS A 297 -6.39 -6.32 -3.56
N ILE A 298 -5.06 -6.32 -3.57
CA ILE A 298 -4.27 -6.28 -4.81
C ILE A 298 -4.58 -7.56 -5.62
N ASP A 299 -5.01 -7.39 -6.86
CA ASP A 299 -5.47 -8.45 -7.73
C ASP A 299 -5.26 -8.05 -9.21
N ASP A 300 -3.99 -7.91 -9.61
CA ASP A 300 -3.62 -7.62 -11.00
C ASP A 300 -4.03 -8.79 -11.92
N LYS A 301 -5.19 -8.67 -12.59
CA LYS A 301 -5.75 -9.69 -13.50
C LYS A 301 -5.38 -9.50 -14.97
N GLY A 302 -4.46 -8.60 -15.28
CA GLY A 302 -3.96 -8.37 -16.64
C GLY A 302 -4.75 -7.36 -17.46
N GLU A 303 -5.52 -6.46 -16.82
CA GLU A 303 -6.12 -5.29 -17.51
C GLU A 303 -5.06 -4.28 -17.96
N PHE A 304 -3.95 -4.19 -17.22
CA PHE A 304 -2.77 -3.39 -17.55
C PHE A 304 -1.53 -4.28 -17.58
N ASP A 305 -0.50 -3.87 -18.35
CA ASP A 305 0.84 -4.43 -18.17
C ASP A 305 1.38 -4.03 -16.80
N PHE A 306 1.60 -5.02 -15.92
CA PHE A 306 2.00 -4.80 -14.54
C PHE A 306 3.34 -5.45 -14.23
N ASP A 307 4.10 -4.88 -13.31
CA ASP A 307 5.37 -5.48 -12.91
C ASP A 307 5.14 -6.53 -11.80
N ARG A 308 5.43 -7.80 -12.09
CA ARG A 308 5.26 -8.91 -11.14
C ARG A 308 6.13 -8.75 -9.88
N PHE A 309 7.30 -8.12 -10.00
CA PHE A 309 8.16 -7.91 -8.83
C PHE A 309 7.61 -6.82 -7.92
N VAL A 310 7.04 -5.77 -8.51
CA VAL A 310 6.33 -4.72 -7.77
C VAL A 310 5.10 -5.29 -7.07
N GLN A 311 4.27 -6.06 -7.79
CA GLN A 311 3.11 -6.73 -7.20
C GLN A 311 3.51 -7.57 -5.98
N TRP A 312 4.54 -8.40 -6.12
CA TRP A 312 5.06 -9.19 -5.03
C TRP A 312 5.53 -8.32 -3.84
N ASN A 313 6.23 -7.21 -4.10
CA ASN A 313 6.67 -6.28 -3.06
C ASN A 313 5.48 -5.66 -2.31
N LEU A 314 4.45 -5.20 -3.03
CA LEU A 314 3.25 -4.62 -2.44
C LEU A 314 2.50 -5.65 -1.57
N GLU A 315 2.33 -6.87 -2.07
CA GLU A 315 1.73 -7.96 -1.28
C GLU A 315 2.57 -8.33 -0.04
N PHE A 316 3.90 -8.34 -0.20
CA PHE A 316 4.83 -8.60 0.89
C PHE A 316 4.73 -7.50 1.98
N SER A 317 4.73 -6.22 1.59
CA SER A 317 4.56 -5.10 2.50
C SER A 317 3.21 -5.18 3.23
N TYR A 318 2.12 -5.53 2.55
CA TYR A 318 0.82 -5.72 3.21
C TYR A 318 0.89 -6.81 4.30
N ARG A 319 1.49 -7.96 3.98
CA ARG A 319 1.53 -9.12 4.87
C ARG A 319 2.47 -8.92 6.07
N ASN A 320 3.63 -8.30 5.85
CA ASN A 320 4.71 -8.28 6.83
C ASN A 320 4.87 -6.92 7.53
N TRP A 321 4.54 -5.80 6.86
CA TRP A 321 4.60 -4.45 7.44
C TRP A 321 3.23 -3.96 7.86
N GLY A 322 2.16 -4.59 7.38
CA GLY A 322 0.80 -4.19 7.67
C GLY A 322 0.43 -4.29 9.15
N GLN A 323 0.99 -5.22 9.93
CA GLN A 323 0.71 -5.31 11.37
C GLN A 323 1.67 -4.51 12.24
N THR A 324 2.89 -4.27 11.76
CA THR A 324 4.00 -3.73 12.55
C THR A 324 4.27 -2.24 12.29
N VAL A 325 3.86 -1.71 11.14
CA VAL A 325 4.17 -0.33 10.73
C VAL A 325 2.92 0.47 10.39
N PHE A 326 1.98 -0.06 9.61
CA PHE A 326 0.92 0.77 8.99
C PHE A 326 -0.54 0.40 9.33
N ASN A 327 -0.78 -0.73 10.01
CA ASN A 327 -2.12 -1.24 10.36
C ASN A 327 -3.13 -1.38 9.19
N TYR A 328 -2.64 -1.74 7.99
CA TYR A 328 -3.43 -1.75 6.74
C TYR A 328 -4.74 -2.56 6.84
N ALA A 329 -4.67 -3.77 7.43
CA ALA A 329 -5.82 -4.68 7.49
C ALA A 329 -6.95 -4.16 8.38
N THR A 330 -6.61 -3.56 9.53
CA THR A 330 -7.59 -2.97 10.45
C THR A 330 -8.26 -1.78 9.80
N LEU A 331 -7.49 -0.91 9.13
CA LEU A 331 -8.03 0.24 8.42
C LEU A 331 -8.99 -0.19 7.29
N ALA A 332 -8.60 -1.17 6.48
CA ALA A 332 -9.45 -1.71 5.42
C ALA A 332 -10.74 -2.35 5.98
N TYR A 333 -10.64 -3.07 7.10
CA TYR A 333 -11.81 -3.64 7.77
C TYR A 333 -12.79 -2.56 8.24
N HIS A 334 -12.29 -1.49 8.87
CA HIS A 334 -13.12 -0.36 9.31
C HIS A 334 -13.84 0.34 8.15
N LYS A 335 -13.27 0.36 6.95
CA LYS A 335 -13.96 0.93 5.78
C LYS A 335 -14.99 -0.05 5.21
N SER A 336 -14.68 -1.36 5.24
CA SER A 336 -15.56 -2.41 4.73
C SER A 336 -16.92 -2.51 5.44
N ILE A 337 -17.00 -2.14 6.73
CA ILE A 337 -18.26 -2.20 7.49
C ILE A 337 -19.29 -1.15 7.04
N PHE A 338 -18.86 -0.09 6.33
CA PHE A 338 -19.75 0.89 5.71
C PHE A 338 -20.39 0.40 4.41
N ARG A 339 -19.87 -0.70 3.84
CA ARG A 339 -20.41 -1.35 2.62
C ARG A 339 -20.49 -0.39 1.42
N GLY A 340 -19.45 0.41 1.25
CA GLY A 340 -19.29 1.25 0.06
C GLY A 340 -18.90 0.47 -1.18
N LYS A 341 -19.00 1.15 -2.33
CA LYS A 341 -18.39 0.71 -3.58
C LYS A 341 -16.87 0.76 -3.41
N GLU A 342 -16.19 -0.33 -3.71
CA GLU A 342 -14.72 -0.38 -3.71
C GLU A 342 -14.21 -0.13 -5.13
N GLU A 343 -13.31 0.84 -5.28
CA GLU A 343 -12.65 1.17 -6.54
C GLU A 343 -11.14 0.96 -6.40
N GLN A 344 -10.51 0.52 -7.47
CA GLN A 344 -9.10 0.18 -7.46
C GLN A 344 -8.24 1.44 -7.58
N ILE A 345 -7.15 1.50 -6.82
CA ILE A 345 -6.10 2.51 -7.01
C ILE A 345 -4.80 1.85 -7.45
N TYR A 346 -3.98 2.62 -8.15
CA TYR A 346 -2.84 2.11 -8.90
C TYR A 346 -1.54 2.85 -8.58
N PHE A 347 -0.44 2.13 -8.73
CA PHE A 347 0.92 2.63 -8.78
C PHE A 347 1.46 2.43 -10.18
N ALA A 348 2.12 3.42 -10.76
CA ALA A 348 2.67 3.31 -12.11
C ALA A 348 4.12 3.78 -12.19
N SER A 349 4.94 3.01 -12.91
CA SER A 349 6.34 3.37 -13.19
C SER A 349 6.82 2.80 -14.53
N ARG A 350 7.70 3.53 -15.23
CA ARG A 350 8.47 2.98 -16.37
C ARG A 350 9.73 2.23 -15.93
N LYS A 351 10.11 2.34 -14.65
CA LYS A 351 11.31 1.68 -14.14
C LYS A 351 11.07 0.18 -13.92
N PRO A 352 12.03 -0.68 -14.29
CA PRO A 352 11.88 -2.12 -14.12
C PRO A 352 12.00 -2.51 -12.64
N GLY A 353 11.11 -3.41 -12.17
CA GLY A 353 11.16 -4.15 -10.90
C GLY A 353 11.88 -3.48 -9.72
N ILE A 354 13.17 -3.77 -9.56
CA ILE A 354 13.96 -3.31 -8.41
C ILE A 354 14.09 -1.78 -8.35
N LEU A 355 14.14 -1.10 -9.50
CA LEU A 355 14.28 0.35 -9.56
C LEU A 355 12.96 1.07 -9.20
N SER A 356 11.81 0.53 -9.62
CA SER A 356 10.51 1.05 -9.18
C SER A 356 10.22 0.72 -7.71
N THR A 357 10.83 -0.35 -7.18
CA THR A 357 10.79 -0.64 -5.74
C THR A 357 11.53 0.42 -4.91
N ASN A 358 12.62 0.99 -5.43
CA ASN A 358 13.29 2.13 -4.78
C ASN A 358 12.37 3.35 -4.69
N ASP A 359 11.52 3.59 -5.69
CA ASP A 359 10.56 4.69 -5.65
C ASP A 359 9.47 4.43 -4.59
N LEU A 360 8.99 3.19 -4.46
CA LEU A 360 8.08 2.81 -3.36
C LEU A 360 8.73 3.06 -1.99
N LEU A 361 10.00 2.68 -1.82
CA LEU A 361 10.75 2.95 -0.60
C LEU A 361 11.00 4.45 -0.38
N ALA A 362 11.25 5.21 -1.44
CA ALA A 362 11.38 6.66 -1.38
C ALA A 362 10.08 7.32 -0.94
N ALA A 363 8.94 6.87 -1.45
CA ALA A 363 7.63 7.35 -1.01
C ALA A 363 7.37 7.00 0.45
N TYR A 364 7.68 5.78 0.90
CA TYR A 364 7.59 5.42 2.32
C TYR A 364 8.55 6.24 3.19
N TYR A 365 9.76 6.53 2.72
CA TYR A 365 10.69 7.39 3.45
C TYR A 365 10.16 8.83 3.55
N ALA A 366 9.56 9.35 2.47
CA ALA A 366 8.90 10.66 2.44
C ALA A 366 7.71 10.76 3.40
N THR A 367 7.15 9.63 3.88
CA THR A 367 6.08 9.64 4.90
C THR A 367 6.56 9.89 6.33
N ASN A 368 7.84 10.20 6.56
CA ASN A 368 8.48 10.38 7.88
C ASN A 368 8.43 9.15 8.81
N ILE A 369 8.17 7.96 8.26
CA ILE A 369 8.11 6.73 9.05
C ILE A 369 9.51 6.16 9.24
N PRO A 370 9.93 5.87 10.48
CA PRO A 370 11.22 5.21 10.75
C PRO A 370 11.15 3.71 10.42
N LEU A 371 11.02 3.40 9.13
CA LEU A 371 10.76 2.07 8.59
C LEU A 371 11.80 1.04 9.08
N PHE A 372 13.09 1.37 8.97
CA PHE A 372 14.18 0.48 9.40
C PHE A 372 14.18 0.21 10.91
N GLY A 373 13.98 1.25 11.73
CA GLY A 373 13.94 1.11 13.19
C GLY A 373 12.79 0.22 13.66
N LYS A 374 11.62 0.32 13.01
CA LYS A 374 10.44 -0.49 13.35
C LYS A 374 10.53 -1.93 12.84
N LEU A 375 11.10 -2.13 11.65
CA LEU A 375 11.38 -3.49 11.17
C LEU A 375 12.33 -4.22 12.12
N LEU A 376 13.37 -3.54 12.62
CA LEU A 376 14.29 -4.10 13.62
C LEU A 376 13.62 -4.33 14.99
N LYS A 377 12.71 -3.45 15.41
CA LYS A 377 11.97 -3.60 16.69
C LYS A 377 10.97 -4.75 16.64
N GLY A 378 10.18 -4.86 15.57
CA GLY A 378 9.29 -6.01 15.34
C GLY A 378 10.05 -7.33 15.28
N TRP A 379 11.29 -7.31 14.76
CA TRP A 379 12.19 -8.46 14.77
C TRP A 379 12.56 -8.96 16.18
N LYS A 380 12.75 -8.02 17.11
CA LYS A 380 13.12 -8.33 18.51
C LYS A 380 11.93 -8.69 19.40
N GLU A 381 10.77 -8.06 19.20
CA GLU A 381 9.62 -8.18 20.11
C GLU A 381 8.70 -9.38 19.81
N GLU A 382 8.50 -9.75 18.55
CA GLU A 382 7.60 -10.86 18.20
C GLU A 382 8.29 -12.21 17.97
N GLY A 383 9.63 -12.25 17.92
CA GLY A 383 10.38 -13.46 17.56
C GLY A 383 10.02 -14.04 16.17
N LYS A 384 9.27 -13.28 15.37
CA LYS A 384 8.86 -13.61 14.01
C LYS A 384 9.78 -12.88 13.05
N ASN A 385 10.42 -13.66 12.20
CA ASN A 385 11.20 -13.11 11.10
C ASN A 385 10.21 -12.49 10.09
N PRO A 386 10.29 -11.19 9.73
CA PRO A 386 9.42 -10.58 8.71
C PRO A 386 9.72 -11.12 7.30
N TYR A 387 10.73 -11.98 7.18
CA TYR A 387 11.08 -12.71 5.96
C TYR A 387 10.38 -14.07 5.92
N PRO A 388 10.00 -14.56 4.72
CA PRO A 388 9.15 -15.73 4.57
C PRO A 388 9.66 -16.92 5.39
N HIS A 389 8.80 -17.45 6.25
CA HIS A 389 9.02 -18.77 6.81
C HIS A 389 8.82 -19.78 5.68
N LEU A 390 9.87 -20.51 5.28
CA LEU A 390 9.85 -21.55 4.24
C LEU A 390 8.58 -22.43 4.30
N GLY A 391 8.17 -22.86 5.50
CA GLY A 391 6.97 -23.67 5.69
C GLY A 391 5.65 -22.96 5.32
N SER A 392 5.57 -21.63 5.42
CA SER A 392 4.38 -20.85 5.04
C SER A 392 4.28 -20.61 3.54
N GLU A 393 5.41 -20.36 2.87
CA GLU A 393 5.47 -20.19 1.41
C GLU A 393 5.17 -21.51 0.68
N LEU A 394 5.67 -22.63 1.20
CA LEU A 394 5.41 -23.94 0.61
C LEU A 394 3.92 -24.36 0.70
N VAL A 395 3.22 -23.97 1.77
CA VAL A 395 1.77 -24.20 1.91
C VAL A 395 0.97 -23.25 1.02
N ARG A 396 1.33 -21.95 1.01
CA ARG A 396 0.62 -20.92 0.25
C ARG A 396 0.66 -21.18 -1.26
N ASN A 397 1.82 -21.58 -1.78
CA ASN A 397 2.01 -21.82 -3.20
C ASN A 397 1.60 -23.24 -3.62
N ASN A 398 0.91 -23.99 -2.74
CA ASN A 398 0.48 -25.37 -2.97
C ASN A 398 1.62 -26.29 -3.43
N LEU A 399 2.85 -26.00 -2.96
CA LEU A 399 4.07 -26.74 -3.30
C LEU A 399 4.20 -28.04 -2.48
N PHE A 400 3.11 -28.50 -1.85
CA PHE A 400 3.01 -29.77 -1.16
C PHE A 400 1.84 -30.59 -1.70
N LEU A 401 2.11 -31.87 -2.00
CA LEU A 401 1.07 -32.87 -2.22
C LEU A 401 0.90 -33.68 -0.92
N GLY A 402 0.18 -33.17 0.08
CA GLY A 402 0.00 -33.94 1.33
C GLY A 402 -0.60 -33.24 2.56
N LYS A 403 -1.00 -34.06 3.54
CA LYS A 403 -1.42 -33.61 4.88
C LYS A 403 -0.19 -33.26 5.74
N PRO A 404 -0.32 -32.44 6.81
CA PRO A 404 0.77 -32.09 7.73
C PRO A 404 1.49 -33.31 8.37
N SER A 405 0.85 -34.48 8.40
CA SER A 405 1.43 -35.75 8.85
C SER A 405 2.46 -36.36 7.89
N ASN A 406 2.58 -35.86 6.67
CA ASN A 406 3.46 -36.43 5.64
C ASN A 406 4.92 -36.01 5.86
N LYS A 407 5.86 -36.80 5.32
CA LYS A 407 7.29 -36.58 5.50
C LYS A 407 7.82 -35.49 4.57
N VAL A 408 8.72 -34.64 5.06
CA VAL A 408 9.54 -33.75 4.22
C VAL A 408 10.99 -34.23 4.31
N ALA A 409 11.55 -34.61 3.16
CA ALA A 409 12.92 -35.10 3.08
C ALA A 409 13.86 -33.93 2.78
N ILE A 410 14.91 -33.72 3.58
CA ILE A 410 15.94 -32.70 3.37
C ILE A 410 17.23 -33.39 2.95
N ILE A 411 17.80 -33.01 1.81
CA ILE A 411 19.05 -33.52 1.28
C ILE A 411 20.09 -32.40 1.28
N ASP A 412 21.17 -32.59 2.05
CA ASP A 412 22.31 -31.69 2.05
C ASP A 412 23.58 -32.43 2.47
N GLY A 413 24.76 -31.88 2.18
CA GLY A 413 26.04 -32.34 2.76
C GLY A 413 26.40 -31.60 4.06
N ASP A 414 25.95 -30.36 4.23
CA ASP A 414 26.25 -29.52 5.40
C ASP A 414 25.25 -29.79 6.55
N SER A 415 25.75 -30.27 7.67
CA SER A 415 24.92 -30.59 8.85
C SER A 415 24.29 -29.36 9.50
N LYS A 416 24.94 -28.19 9.49
CA LYS A 416 24.37 -26.97 10.06
C LYS A 416 23.19 -26.48 9.23
N ARG A 417 23.32 -26.49 7.90
CA ARG A 417 22.26 -26.07 6.98
C ARG A 417 21.05 -27.03 7.01
N ARG A 418 21.27 -28.35 7.08
CA ARG A 418 20.17 -29.30 7.28
C ARG A 418 19.41 -29.04 8.57
N ASN A 419 20.14 -28.91 9.68
CA ASN A 419 19.54 -28.65 10.99
C ASN A 419 18.73 -27.35 10.99
N GLU A 420 19.19 -26.30 10.30
CA GLU A 420 18.45 -25.05 10.17
C GLU A 420 17.12 -25.22 9.43
N ILE A 421 17.14 -25.89 8.28
CA ILE A 421 15.94 -26.16 7.48
C ILE A 421 14.99 -27.08 8.25
N ALA A 422 15.51 -28.12 8.89
CA ALA A 422 14.75 -29.04 9.73
C ALA A 422 14.06 -28.29 10.88
N ASN A 423 14.79 -27.40 11.56
CA ASN A 423 14.28 -26.54 12.64
C ASN A 423 13.15 -25.59 12.18
N ARG A 424 13.09 -25.25 10.90
CA ARG A 424 11.99 -24.44 10.33
C ARG A 424 10.75 -25.26 9.98
N LEU A 425 10.92 -26.56 9.71
CA LEU A 425 9.85 -27.44 9.21
C LEU A 425 9.24 -28.37 10.27
N TRP A 426 9.99 -28.76 11.31
CA TRP A 426 9.57 -29.78 12.29
C TRP A 426 8.29 -29.44 13.06
N LYS A 427 7.98 -28.15 13.23
CA LYS A 427 6.74 -27.71 13.91
C LYS A 427 5.47 -28.12 13.16
N ARG A 428 5.59 -28.42 11.86
CA ARG A 428 4.44 -28.66 10.97
C ARG A 428 4.54 -29.95 10.17
N TYR A 429 5.73 -30.53 10.05
CA TYR A 429 5.99 -31.70 9.22
C TYR A 429 6.90 -32.71 9.93
N ARG A 430 6.78 -33.98 9.54
CA ARG A 430 7.77 -34.99 9.90
C ARG A 430 9.01 -34.82 9.01
N VAL A 431 10.06 -34.22 9.54
CA VAL A 431 11.30 -34.00 8.80
C VAL A 431 12.16 -35.26 8.81
N VAL A 432 12.72 -35.62 7.65
CA VAL A 432 13.73 -36.67 7.52
C VAL A 432 14.94 -36.07 6.84
N GLU A 433 16.10 -36.17 7.47
CA GLU A 433 17.34 -35.58 6.96
C GLU A 433 18.23 -36.65 6.34
N TYR A 434 18.73 -36.36 5.14
CA TYR A 434 19.61 -37.22 4.37
C TYR A 434 20.94 -36.50 4.12
N ASN A 435 22.04 -37.14 4.49
CA ASN A 435 23.38 -36.63 4.25
C ASN A 435 23.88 -37.08 2.87
N THR A 436 24.19 -36.15 1.97
CA THR A 436 24.62 -36.49 0.59
C THR A 436 25.88 -37.36 0.54
N SER A 437 26.78 -37.26 1.52
CA SER A 437 27.98 -38.10 1.59
C SER A 437 27.68 -39.56 1.91
N SER A 438 26.56 -39.84 2.59
CA SER A 438 26.11 -41.21 2.89
C SER A 438 25.41 -41.88 1.69
N TYR A 439 25.02 -41.11 0.67
CA TYR A 439 24.11 -41.57 -0.40
C TYR A 439 24.67 -41.41 -1.82
N GLN A 440 25.99 -41.26 -1.99
CA GLN A 440 26.60 -41.00 -3.30
C GLN A 440 25.94 -39.80 -4.04
N GLY A 441 25.57 -38.76 -3.29
CA GLY A 441 24.92 -37.56 -3.80
C GLY A 441 23.39 -37.60 -3.79
N VAL A 442 22.77 -36.57 -4.38
CA VAL A 442 21.31 -36.37 -4.42
C VAL A 442 20.58 -37.54 -5.08
N GLY A 443 21.15 -38.10 -6.15
CA GLY A 443 20.55 -39.20 -6.90
C GLY A 443 20.37 -40.49 -6.12
N GLY A 444 21.24 -40.81 -5.16
CA GLY A 444 21.06 -41.97 -4.29
C GLY A 444 20.01 -41.74 -3.20
N ALA A 445 20.01 -40.56 -2.59
CA ALA A 445 19.01 -40.18 -1.59
C ALA A 445 17.58 -40.17 -2.15
N VAL A 446 17.41 -39.76 -3.41
CA VAL A 446 16.14 -39.84 -4.14
C VAL A 446 15.60 -41.27 -4.27
N ARG A 447 16.47 -42.29 -4.37
CA ARG A 447 16.06 -43.69 -4.53
C ARG A 447 15.45 -44.28 -3.27
N GLU A 448 15.76 -43.71 -2.12
CA GLU A 448 15.25 -44.15 -0.82
C GLU A 448 14.00 -43.40 -0.36
N LEU A 449 13.50 -42.48 -1.18
CA LEU A 449 12.26 -41.75 -0.87
C LEU A 449 11.07 -42.70 -0.88
N THR A 450 10.33 -42.70 0.22
CA THR A 450 9.13 -43.50 0.40
C THR A 450 7.89 -42.83 -0.20
N HIS A 451 6.78 -43.55 -0.27
CA HIS A 451 5.51 -43.05 -0.82
C HIS A 451 4.84 -41.98 0.06
N ASP A 452 5.22 -41.86 1.34
CA ASP A 452 4.69 -40.89 2.31
C ASP A 452 5.47 -39.56 2.36
N THR A 453 6.43 -39.35 1.45
CA THR A 453 7.15 -38.07 1.29
C THR A 453 6.32 -37.06 0.49
N ALA A 454 5.97 -35.93 1.13
CA ALA A 454 5.19 -34.83 0.54
C ALA A 454 6.02 -33.81 -0.25
N ALA A 455 7.30 -33.63 0.08
CA ALA A 455 8.23 -32.82 -0.72
C ALA A 455 9.68 -33.23 -0.46
N LEU A 456 10.52 -32.92 -1.44
CA LEU A 456 11.97 -33.07 -1.38
C LEU A 456 12.64 -31.70 -1.32
N VAL A 457 13.37 -31.39 -0.26
CA VAL A 457 14.18 -30.17 -0.15
C VAL A 457 15.63 -30.53 -0.43
N ILE A 458 16.24 -29.93 -1.45
CA ILE A 458 17.65 -30.11 -1.78
C ILE A 458 18.36 -28.78 -1.53
N SER A 459 19.31 -28.76 -0.60
CA SER A 459 20.00 -27.53 -0.20
C SER A 459 21.51 -27.52 -0.44
N SER A 460 22.07 -28.61 -0.97
CA SER A 460 23.47 -28.67 -1.39
C SER A 460 23.69 -28.25 -2.84
N ASP A 461 24.89 -27.75 -3.14
CA ASP A 461 25.48 -27.42 -4.46
C ASP A 461 24.56 -27.65 -5.66
N ILE A 462 23.64 -26.70 -5.86
CA ILE A 462 22.57 -26.77 -6.86
C ILE A 462 23.14 -26.68 -8.29
N SER A 463 24.41 -26.27 -8.41
CA SER A 463 25.21 -26.30 -9.65
C SER A 463 25.64 -27.71 -10.08
N GLY A 464 25.60 -28.70 -9.18
CA GLY A 464 26.17 -30.02 -9.41
C GLY A 464 25.37 -30.91 -10.37
N GLU A 465 26.10 -31.69 -11.17
CA GLU A 465 25.55 -32.72 -12.06
C GLU A 465 24.69 -33.76 -11.31
N SER A 466 24.93 -33.92 -10.00
CA SER A 466 24.17 -34.80 -9.11
C SER A 466 22.72 -34.35 -8.89
N THR A 467 22.47 -33.05 -8.74
CA THR A 467 21.13 -32.47 -8.59
C THR A 467 20.33 -32.64 -9.88
N LEU A 468 20.96 -32.36 -11.04
CA LEU A 468 20.37 -32.61 -12.36
C LEU A 468 20.03 -34.10 -12.58
N LYS A 469 20.93 -35.02 -12.21
CA LYS A 469 20.68 -36.47 -12.28
C LYS A 469 19.53 -36.90 -11.37
N GLY A 470 19.43 -36.33 -10.17
CA GLY A 470 18.33 -36.58 -9.24
C GLY A 470 16.98 -36.12 -9.79
N VAL A 471 16.92 -34.89 -10.32
CA VAL A 471 15.71 -34.33 -10.94
C VAL A 471 15.30 -35.15 -12.17
N ARG A 472 16.23 -35.49 -13.07
CA ARG A 472 15.95 -36.35 -14.24
C ARG A 472 15.41 -37.71 -13.84
N SER A 473 16.00 -38.34 -12.82
CA SER A 473 15.52 -39.63 -12.34
C SER A 473 14.09 -39.58 -11.80
N LEU A 474 13.69 -38.50 -11.14
CA LEU A 474 12.30 -38.30 -10.70
C LEU A 474 11.35 -38.12 -11.88
N VAL A 475 11.75 -37.33 -12.89
CA VAL A 475 10.99 -37.13 -14.13
C VAL A 475 10.79 -38.46 -14.88
N GLU A 476 11.86 -39.23 -15.08
CA GLU A 476 11.84 -40.53 -15.77
C GLU A 476 10.95 -41.56 -15.06
N ARG A 477 10.86 -41.49 -13.72
CA ARG A 477 9.97 -42.33 -12.91
C ARG A 477 8.51 -41.88 -12.92
N GLY A 478 8.20 -40.74 -13.53
CA GLY A 478 6.86 -40.14 -13.49
C GLY A 478 6.45 -39.69 -12.08
N GLU A 479 7.41 -39.42 -11.20
CA GLU A 479 7.15 -38.99 -9.83
C GLU A 479 6.59 -37.56 -9.82
N LYS A 480 5.40 -37.41 -9.24
CA LYS A 480 4.65 -36.15 -9.21
C LYS A 480 5.00 -35.25 -8.03
N LYS A 481 6.05 -35.60 -7.27
CA LYS A 481 6.38 -34.97 -5.99
C LYS A 481 7.03 -33.59 -6.20
N PRO A 482 6.68 -32.58 -5.38
CA PRO A 482 7.35 -31.28 -5.39
C PRO A 482 8.82 -31.41 -4.96
N ILE A 483 9.72 -30.78 -5.71
CA ILE A 483 11.14 -30.64 -5.39
C ILE A 483 11.39 -29.15 -5.09
N VAL A 484 11.94 -28.86 -3.92
CA VAL A 484 12.29 -27.52 -3.48
C VAL A 484 13.81 -27.43 -3.47
N LEU A 485 14.38 -26.61 -4.36
CA LEU A 485 15.80 -26.31 -4.32
C LEU A 485 16.02 -25.10 -3.42
N TYR A 486 16.74 -25.29 -2.32
CA TYR A 486 16.92 -24.31 -1.26
C TYR A 486 18.39 -23.86 -1.21
N GLY A 487 18.69 -22.71 -1.81
CA GLY A 487 20.04 -22.13 -1.84
C GLY A 487 20.28 -21.29 -3.09
N THR A 488 21.48 -20.72 -3.21
CA THR A 488 21.89 -19.93 -4.38
C THR A 488 22.04 -20.82 -5.61
N VAL A 489 21.46 -20.42 -6.75
CA VAL A 489 21.59 -21.12 -8.03
C VAL A 489 22.05 -20.13 -9.10
N SER A 490 23.18 -20.41 -9.76
CA SER A 490 23.57 -19.63 -10.93
C SER A 490 22.62 -19.89 -12.11
N LYS A 491 22.53 -18.93 -13.03
CA LYS A 491 21.57 -18.96 -14.16
C LYS A 491 21.70 -20.21 -15.04
N GLN A 492 22.93 -20.68 -15.26
CA GLN A 492 23.23 -21.78 -16.20
C GLN A 492 22.72 -23.16 -15.72
N PRO A 493 22.97 -23.62 -14.47
CA PRO A 493 22.32 -24.81 -13.92
C PRO A 493 20.79 -24.75 -13.93
N LEU A 494 20.22 -23.59 -13.61
CA LEU A 494 18.77 -23.38 -13.59
C LEU A 494 18.13 -23.56 -14.97
N ASP A 495 18.76 -23.08 -16.03
CA ASP A 495 18.26 -23.25 -17.40
C ASP A 495 18.30 -24.73 -17.84
N LYS A 496 19.34 -25.50 -17.44
CA LYS A 496 19.39 -26.96 -17.67
C LYS A 496 18.29 -27.71 -16.93
N ILE A 497 17.93 -27.25 -15.72
CA ILE A 497 16.81 -27.81 -14.96
C ILE A 497 15.50 -27.51 -15.70
N ARG A 498 15.29 -26.27 -16.14
CA ARG A 498 14.11 -25.85 -16.92
C ARG A 498 13.93 -26.64 -18.21
N GLU A 499 15.03 -26.95 -18.90
CA GLU A 499 15.02 -27.81 -20.09
C GLU A 499 14.57 -29.24 -19.77
N ALA A 500 15.01 -29.79 -18.63
CA ALA A 500 14.67 -31.15 -18.22
C ALA A 500 13.20 -31.33 -17.79
N ILE A 501 12.54 -30.28 -17.28
CA ILE A 501 11.21 -30.37 -16.64
C ILE A 501 10.13 -29.50 -17.30
N GLY A 502 10.49 -28.64 -18.25
CA GLY A 502 9.63 -27.63 -18.86
C GLY A 502 9.52 -26.34 -18.04
N ARG A 503 9.62 -25.17 -18.71
CA ARG A 503 9.70 -23.82 -18.10
C ARG A 503 8.51 -23.45 -17.18
N SER A 504 7.32 -24.03 -17.41
CA SER A 504 6.09 -23.72 -16.66
C SER A 504 6.03 -24.29 -15.24
N HIS A 505 7.04 -25.08 -14.83
CA HIS A 505 7.02 -25.84 -13.59
C HIS A 505 8.02 -25.33 -12.53
N VAL A 506 8.54 -24.11 -12.72
CA VAL A 506 9.63 -23.52 -11.91
C VAL A 506 9.16 -22.20 -11.27
N TYR A 507 9.01 -22.20 -9.95
CA TYR A 507 8.71 -21.02 -9.14
C TYR A 507 9.99 -20.45 -8.53
N GLN A 508 10.14 -19.11 -8.49
CA GLN A 508 11.35 -18.44 -7.98
C GLN A 508 11.00 -17.40 -6.92
N ILE A 509 11.85 -17.27 -5.90
CA ILE A 509 11.76 -16.24 -4.86
C ILE A 509 13.05 -15.38 -4.90
N ALA A 510 12.96 -14.10 -4.53
CA ALA A 510 14.12 -13.18 -4.61
C ALA A 510 14.98 -13.22 -3.33
N SER A 511 16.28 -12.98 -3.50
CA SER A 511 17.29 -12.89 -2.43
C SER A 511 17.22 -11.60 -1.60
N THR A 512 17.66 -11.67 -0.35
CA THR A 512 17.90 -10.51 0.52
C THR A 512 19.33 -9.95 0.44
N ASP A 513 20.27 -10.59 -0.26
CA ASP A 513 21.60 -10.04 -0.55
C ASP A 513 21.62 -9.46 -1.99
N PRO A 514 21.86 -8.14 -2.16
CA PRO A 514 21.86 -7.49 -3.47
C PRO A 514 22.99 -7.95 -4.41
N LYS A 515 23.99 -8.71 -3.94
CA LYS A 515 25.07 -9.29 -4.78
C LYS A 515 24.76 -10.71 -5.25
N GLU A 516 23.81 -11.38 -4.63
CA GLU A 516 23.50 -12.80 -4.85
C GLU A 516 22.06 -12.90 -5.35
N VAL A 517 21.88 -13.21 -6.62
CA VAL A 517 20.53 -13.31 -7.20
C VAL A 517 20.02 -14.74 -7.00
N TYR A 518 18.74 -14.86 -6.63
CA TYR A 518 17.89 -16.07 -6.57
C TYR A 518 17.88 -16.86 -5.26
N PHE A 519 16.68 -16.94 -4.66
CA PHE A 519 16.35 -17.84 -3.56
C PHE A 519 15.20 -18.75 -4.01
N GLU A 520 15.28 -20.04 -3.71
CA GLU A 520 14.14 -20.96 -3.74
C GLU A 520 13.55 -21.21 -5.14
N VAL A 521 13.99 -22.32 -5.75
CA VAL A 521 13.36 -22.88 -6.95
C VAL A 521 12.42 -24.00 -6.54
N GLY A 522 11.11 -23.73 -6.54
CA GLY A 522 10.09 -24.77 -6.41
C GLY A 522 9.82 -25.43 -7.76
N ILE A 523 10.10 -26.72 -7.88
CA ILE A 523 9.85 -27.56 -9.05
C ILE A 523 8.65 -28.45 -8.77
N ALA A 524 7.59 -28.34 -9.57
CA ALA A 524 6.43 -29.24 -9.48
C ALA A 524 6.33 -30.12 -10.74
N LEU A 525 6.56 -31.43 -10.63
CA LEU A 525 6.56 -32.37 -11.77
C LEU A 525 5.14 -32.85 -12.21
N GLN A 526 4.13 -31.96 -12.12
CA GLN A 526 2.65 -32.13 -12.33
C GLN A 526 1.88 -32.92 -11.24
N GLY A 527 0.73 -32.51 -10.67
CA GLY A 527 -0.20 -31.37 -10.85
C GLY A 527 -1.15 -31.22 -9.61
N PRO A 528 -2.23 -30.39 -9.65
CA PRO A 528 -3.26 -30.54 -10.68
C PRO A 528 -3.59 -29.29 -11.52
N LYS A 529 -4.04 -29.56 -12.76
CA LYS A 529 -5.09 -28.78 -13.43
C LYS A 529 -6.42 -29.10 -12.73
N ARG A 530 -6.90 -28.15 -11.92
CA ARG A 530 -8.29 -27.69 -11.78
C ARG A 530 -8.35 -26.71 -10.62
#